data_AF-A0A2N3E1I0-F1
#
_entry.id   AF-A0A2N3E1I0-F1
#
_cell.length_a   1.000
_cell.length_b   1.000
_cell.length_c   1.000
_cell.angle_alpha   90.00
_cell.angle_beta   90.00
_cell.angle_gamma   90.00
#
_symmetry.space_group_name_H-M   'P 1'
#
loop_
_entity.id
_entity.type
_entity.pdbx_description
1 polymer ?
#
loop_
_entity_poly.entity_id
_entity_poly.type
_entity_poly.pdbx_seq_one_letter_code
_entity_poly.pdbx_strand_id
1 'polypeptide(L)'
;PGDPPQKTGFASRIQLNRQIVADNTLLVTYETDTPLGDAARPLDLLARLTSTTRSYAPESGIGGASSPFSGSVDAFARRLVSFQSSQAANATRDAEAQQIVSSSLQDRFDGETGVSIDDEMSNLLLLQNAYSANARVISTISELFDVLMSIGR
;
A
#
# COMPACT_ATOMS: atom_id res chain seq x y z
N PRO A 1 -13.00 -3.34 -1.13
CA PRO A 1 -12.02 -3.23 -0.02
C PRO A 1 -12.39 -2.01 0.84
N GLY A 2 -13.19 -2.24 1.88
CA GLY A 2 -13.63 -1.19 2.78
C GLY A 2 -12.50 -0.84 3.74
N ASP A 3 -12.17 0.45 3.84
CA ASP A 3 -11.34 0.93 4.94
C ASP A 3 -11.94 0.43 6.26
N PRO A 4 -11.14 -0.18 7.15
CA PRO A 4 -11.64 -0.52 8.47
C PRO A 4 -12.19 0.77 9.09
N PRO A 5 -13.41 0.77 9.66
CA PRO A 5 -14.03 1.99 10.15
C PRO A 5 -13.07 2.68 11.11
N GLN A 6 -12.61 3.87 10.73
CA GLN A 6 -11.74 4.70 11.55
C GLN A 6 -12.50 4.98 12.85
N LYS A 7 -12.16 4.28 13.92
CA LYS A 7 -12.64 4.63 15.25
C LYS A 7 -12.05 6.00 15.56
N THR A 8 -12.82 7.08 15.39
CA THR A 8 -12.49 8.39 15.96
C THR A 8 -12.34 8.21 17.45
N GLY A 9 -11.10 7.97 17.88
CA GLY A 9 -10.78 7.55 19.22
C GLY A 9 -10.98 8.67 20.23
N PHE A 10 -10.99 8.30 21.52
CA PHE A 10 -11.06 9.26 22.62
C PHE A 10 -9.81 10.18 22.73
N ALA A 11 -8.82 10.06 21.84
CA ALA A 11 -7.57 10.81 21.91
C ALA A 11 -7.79 12.33 21.88
N SER A 12 -8.76 12.84 21.10
CA SER A 12 -9.12 14.28 21.11
C SER A 12 -9.87 14.72 22.38
N ARG A 13 -10.37 13.76 23.17
CA ARG A 13 -11.14 13.97 24.41
C ARG A 13 -10.29 13.88 25.67
N ILE A 14 -9.07 13.33 25.59
CA ILE A 14 -8.13 13.30 26.71
C ILE A 14 -7.33 14.61 26.66
N GLN A 15 -7.51 15.46 27.67
CA GLN A 15 -6.79 16.72 27.82
C GLN A 15 -6.18 16.80 29.21
N LEU A 16 -5.03 17.47 29.32
CA LEU A 16 -4.47 17.81 30.62
C LEU A 16 -5.38 18.82 31.32
N ASN A 17 -5.54 18.67 32.64
CA ASN A 17 -6.21 19.69 33.43
C ASN A 17 -5.40 20.99 33.34
N ARG A 18 -5.98 22.04 32.76
CA ARG A 18 -5.32 23.34 32.57
C ARG A 18 -4.91 24.00 33.88
N GLN A 19 -5.59 23.70 34.98
CA GLN A 19 -5.23 24.22 36.31
C GLN A 19 -3.89 23.65 36.78
N ILE A 20 -3.63 22.36 36.52
CA ILE A 20 -2.37 21.70 36.86
C ILE A 20 -1.21 22.23 36.00
N VAL A 21 -1.50 22.62 34.75
CA VAL A 21 -0.51 23.22 33.85
C VAL A 21 -0.15 24.64 34.29
N ALA A 22 -1.13 25.39 34.81
CA ALA A 22 -0.91 26.73 35.33
C ALA A 22 -0.24 26.73 36.72
N ASP A 23 -0.50 25.70 37.52
CA ASP A 23 0.07 25.54 38.87
C ASP A 23 0.38 24.06 39.17
N ASN A 24 1.67 23.72 39.10
CA ASN A 24 2.15 22.37 39.33
C ASN A 24 2.11 21.95 40.80
N THR A 25 1.90 22.89 41.75
CA THR A 25 1.80 22.55 43.18
C THR A 25 0.56 21.69 43.46
N LEU A 26 -0.47 21.80 42.62
CA LEU A 26 -1.69 20.98 42.66
C LEU A 26 -1.44 19.48 42.40
N LEU A 27 -0.24 19.10 41.93
CA LEU A 27 0.17 17.69 41.87
C LEU A 27 0.60 17.14 43.22
N VAL A 28 0.97 18.01 44.15
CA VAL A 28 1.47 17.70 45.49
C VAL A 28 0.40 17.96 46.54
N THR A 29 -0.31 19.09 46.46
CA THR A 29 -1.34 19.49 47.44
C THR A 29 -2.67 18.78 47.17
N TYR A 30 -2.86 17.59 47.73
CA TYR A 30 -4.13 16.86 47.66
C TYR A 30 -4.97 16.95 48.95
N GLU A 31 -4.37 17.42 50.05
CA GLU A 31 -5.02 17.74 51.33
C GLU A 31 -4.42 19.02 51.92
N THR A 32 -5.05 19.60 52.95
CA THR A 32 -4.68 20.90 53.53
C THR A 32 -3.30 20.94 54.19
N ASP A 33 -2.76 19.79 54.60
CA ASP A 33 -1.51 19.69 55.37
C ASP A 33 -0.36 19.03 54.60
N THR A 34 -0.51 18.77 53.29
CA THR A 34 0.58 18.17 52.51
C THR A 34 1.74 19.15 52.33
N PRO A 35 2.96 18.84 52.81
CA PRO A 35 4.12 19.71 52.61
C PRO A 35 4.43 19.87 51.12
N LEU A 36 4.81 21.08 50.69
CA LEU A 36 5.16 21.34 49.27
C LEU A 36 6.37 20.52 48.78
N GLY A 37 7.18 19.98 49.68
CA GLY A 37 8.30 19.07 49.37
C GLY A 37 7.93 17.59 49.32
N ASP A 38 6.67 17.22 49.57
CA ASP A 38 6.22 15.82 49.54
C ASP A 38 6.10 15.32 48.08
N ALA A 39 7.07 14.50 47.67
CA ALA A 39 7.12 13.94 46.32
C ALA A 39 6.35 12.60 46.20
N ALA A 40 5.72 12.08 47.26
CA ALA A 40 5.14 10.73 47.26
C ALA A 40 4.11 10.54 46.13
N ARG A 41 3.20 11.50 45.96
CA ARG A 41 2.16 11.43 44.92
C ARG A 41 2.72 11.59 43.50
N PRO A 42 3.53 12.61 43.17
CA PRO A 42 4.18 12.68 41.85
C PRO A 42 4.99 11.42 41.51
N LEU A 43 5.71 10.85 42.48
CA LEU A 43 6.48 9.62 42.28
C LEU A 43 5.58 8.39 42.09
N ASP A 44 4.47 8.27 42.81
CA ASP A 44 3.48 7.21 42.58
C ASP A 44 2.83 7.32 41.19
N LEU A 45 2.48 8.53 40.74
CA LEU A 45 1.97 8.75 39.38
C LEU A 45 3.00 8.35 38.31
N LEU A 46 4.26 8.72 38.51
CA LEU A 46 5.34 8.32 37.60
C LEU A 46 5.51 6.80 37.60
N ALA A 47 5.55 6.16 38.77
CA ALA A 47 5.65 4.71 38.89
C ALA A 47 4.46 4.01 38.23
N ARG A 48 3.24 4.53 38.37
CA ARG A 48 2.04 4.02 37.68
C ARG A 48 2.14 4.07 36.16
N LEU A 49 2.86 5.06 35.64
CA LEU A 49 3.07 5.22 34.20
C LEU A 49 4.19 4.30 33.69
N THR A 50 5.30 4.21 34.44
CA THR A 50 6.55 3.60 33.95
C THR A 50 6.78 2.18 34.41
N SER A 51 6.32 1.80 35.61
CA SER A 51 6.68 0.54 36.27
C SER A 51 5.50 -0.32 36.73
N THR A 52 4.35 0.27 37.05
CA THR A 52 3.19 -0.50 37.51
C THR A 52 2.58 -1.28 36.36
N THR A 53 2.63 -2.60 36.46
CA THR A 53 2.02 -3.52 35.51
C THR A 53 0.51 -3.43 35.52
N ARG A 54 -0.08 -3.28 34.33
CA ARG A 54 -1.51 -3.43 34.07
C ARG A 54 -1.71 -4.47 32.97
N SER A 55 -2.84 -5.16 33.02
CA SER A 55 -3.28 -6.03 31.94
C SER A 55 -4.12 -5.23 30.96
N TYR A 56 -3.85 -5.40 29.66
CA TYR A 56 -4.56 -4.75 28.57
C TYR A 56 -5.35 -5.78 27.81
N ALA A 57 -6.62 -5.45 27.54
CA ALA A 57 -7.54 -6.35 26.89
C ALA A 57 -7.12 -6.60 25.43
N PRO A 58 -7.26 -7.83 24.90
CA PRO A 58 -6.82 -8.20 23.54
C PRO A 58 -7.40 -7.33 22.42
N GLU A 59 -8.56 -6.72 22.64
CA GLU A 59 -9.24 -5.81 21.72
C GLU A 59 -8.44 -4.52 21.44
N SER A 60 -7.40 -4.26 22.23
CA SER A 60 -6.46 -3.17 21.98
C SER A 60 -5.55 -3.42 20.77
N GLY A 61 -5.59 -4.62 20.17
CA GLY A 61 -4.74 -5.01 19.05
C GLY A 61 -3.30 -5.37 19.43
N ILE A 62 -2.99 -5.41 20.73
CA ILE A 62 -1.67 -5.74 21.27
C ILE A 62 -1.83 -6.89 22.27
N GLY A 63 -1.15 -8.01 22.02
CA GLY A 63 -1.36 -9.26 22.75
C GLY A 63 -2.37 -10.18 22.03
N GLY A 64 -2.70 -11.31 22.64
CA GLY A 64 -3.63 -12.30 22.08
C GLY A 64 -4.75 -12.65 23.04
N ALA A 65 -5.82 -13.26 22.54
CA ALA A 65 -6.99 -13.65 23.36
C ALA A 65 -6.64 -14.55 24.55
N SER A 66 -5.66 -15.45 24.37
CA SER A 66 -5.15 -16.35 25.41
C SER A 66 -3.93 -15.81 26.17
N SER A 67 -3.37 -14.68 25.74
CA SER A 67 -2.21 -14.04 26.38
C SER A 67 -2.32 -12.52 26.21
N PRO A 68 -3.15 -11.86 27.04
CA PRO A 68 -3.29 -10.41 27.01
C PRO A 68 -1.96 -9.75 27.35
N PHE A 69 -1.68 -8.60 26.73
CA PHE A 69 -0.46 -7.87 27.04
C PHE A 69 -0.49 -7.38 28.50
N SER A 70 0.60 -7.60 29.23
CA SER A 70 0.77 -7.11 30.60
C SER A 70 2.05 -6.30 30.70
N GLY A 71 1.94 -5.04 31.13
CA GLY A 71 3.07 -4.13 31.24
C GLY A 71 2.66 -2.77 31.79
N SER A 72 3.63 -1.86 31.94
CA SER A 72 3.33 -0.47 32.28
C SER A 72 2.67 0.27 31.12
N VAL A 73 2.15 1.46 31.37
CA VAL A 73 1.56 2.31 30.31
C VAL A 73 2.62 2.71 29.29
N ASP A 74 3.84 3.05 29.72
CA ASP A 74 4.98 3.31 28.83
C ASP A 74 5.30 2.07 27.96
N ALA A 75 5.39 0.88 28.56
CA ALA A 75 5.68 -0.34 27.82
C ALA A 75 4.60 -0.66 26.77
N PHE A 76 3.33 -0.47 27.14
CA PHE A 76 2.21 -0.64 26.22
C PHE A 76 2.25 0.37 25.07
N ALA A 77 2.50 1.66 25.36
CA ALA A 77 2.58 2.71 24.34
C ALA A 77 3.72 2.43 23.34
N ARG A 78 4.91 2.05 23.82
CA ARG A 78 6.04 1.65 22.96
C ARG A 78 5.69 0.45 22.09
N ARG A 79 5.02 -0.56 22.68
CA ARG A 79 4.61 -1.75 21.94
C ARG A 79 3.58 -1.42 20.87
N LEU A 80 2.62 -0.55 21.15
CA LEU A 80 1.62 -0.08 20.19
C LEU A 80 2.28 0.64 19.01
N VAL A 81 3.19 1.58 19.28
CA VAL A 81 3.93 2.29 18.22
C VAL A 81 4.74 1.31 17.37
N SER A 82 5.49 0.41 18.01
CA SER A 82 6.27 -0.61 17.30
C SER A 82 5.39 -1.51 16.41
N PHE A 83 4.25 -1.95 16.93
CA PHE A 83 3.30 -2.75 16.18
C PHE A 83 2.74 -1.99 14.97
N GLN A 84 2.27 -0.75 15.17
CA GLN A 84 1.73 0.08 14.09
C GLN A 84 2.78 0.36 13.00
N SER A 85 4.03 0.63 13.40
CA SER A 85 5.14 0.83 12.46
C SER A 85 5.43 -0.43 11.66
N SER A 86 5.40 -1.61 12.29
CA SER A 86 5.57 -2.89 11.59
C SER A 86 4.43 -3.15 10.60
N GLN A 87 3.18 -2.87 10.98
CA GLN A 87 2.03 -3.03 10.10
C GLN A 87 2.10 -2.08 8.90
N ALA A 88 2.51 -0.82 9.12
CA ALA A 88 2.72 0.14 8.05
C ALA A 88 3.83 -0.32 7.09
N ALA A 89 4.98 -0.77 7.61
CA ALA A 89 6.08 -1.28 6.78
C ALA A 89 5.70 -2.54 5.98
N ASN A 90 4.85 -3.41 6.54
CA ASN A 90 4.31 -4.56 5.80
C ASN A 90 3.40 -4.10 4.65
N ALA A 91 2.45 -3.20 4.95
CA ALA A 91 1.52 -2.68 3.94
C ALA A 91 2.25 -1.94 2.80
N THR A 92 3.31 -1.18 3.10
CA THR A 92 4.14 -0.54 2.07
C THR A 92 4.83 -1.57 1.18
N ARG A 93 5.44 -2.61 1.77
CA ARG A 93 6.09 -3.68 1.00
C ARG A 93 5.10 -4.45 0.13
N ASP A 94 3.91 -4.73 0.66
CA ASP A 94 2.86 -5.40 -0.09
C ASP A 94 2.39 -4.54 -1.28
N ALA A 95 2.23 -3.23 -1.08
CA ALA A 95 1.88 -2.30 -2.15
C ALA A 95 2.97 -2.21 -3.23
N GLU A 96 4.25 -2.13 -2.83
CA GLU A 96 5.39 -2.16 -3.77
C GLU A 96 5.44 -3.47 -4.57
N ALA A 97 5.23 -4.61 -3.92
CA ALA A 97 5.19 -5.91 -4.59
C ALA A 97 4.04 -5.98 -5.61
N GLN A 98 2.85 -5.50 -5.25
CA GLN A 98 1.71 -5.43 -6.17
C GLN A 98 1.97 -4.50 -7.36
N GLN A 99 2.67 -3.38 -7.15
CA GLN A 99 3.05 -2.48 -8.23
C GLN A 99 4.01 -3.16 -9.22
N ILE A 100 5.00 -3.92 -8.73
CA ILE A 100 5.93 -4.68 -9.58
C ILE A 100 5.17 -5.74 -10.39
N VAL A 101 4.27 -6.50 -9.74
CA VAL A 101 3.45 -7.51 -10.42
C VAL A 101 2.59 -6.86 -11.50
N SER A 102 1.92 -5.76 -11.19
CA SER A 102 1.09 -5.03 -12.15
C SER A 102 1.92 -4.52 -13.34
N SER A 103 3.10 -3.95 -13.10
CA SER A 103 4.00 -3.49 -14.17
C SER A 103 4.43 -4.64 -15.05
N SER A 104 4.84 -5.77 -14.47
CA SER A 104 5.27 -6.95 -15.24
C SER A 104 4.14 -7.55 -16.06
N LEU A 105 2.91 -7.53 -15.56
CA LEU A 105 1.73 -7.95 -16.32
C LEU A 105 1.44 -6.98 -17.47
N GLN A 106 1.57 -5.68 -17.25
CA GLN A 106 1.41 -4.67 -18.29
C GLN A 106 2.48 -4.85 -19.38
N ASP A 107 3.76 -5.01 -19.02
CA ASP A 107 4.85 -5.23 -19.98
C ASP A 107 4.63 -6.49 -20.83
N ARG A 108 4.13 -7.58 -20.21
CA ARG A 108 3.78 -8.81 -20.94
C ARG A 108 2.59 -8.60 -21.87
N PHE A 109 1.57 -7.91 -21.40
CA PHE A 109 0.40 -7.59 -22.20
C PHE A 109 0.79 -6.73 -23.41
N ASP A 110 1.61 -5.70 -23.21
CA ASP A 110 2.12 -4.84 -24.29
C ASP A 110 3.05 -5.59 -25.23
N GLY A 111 3.81 -6.59 -24.75
CA GLY A 111 4.64 -7.44 -25.59
C GLY A 111 3.87 -8.45 -26.44
N GLU A 112 2.75 -9.00 -25.94
CA GLU A 112 1.90 -9.95 -26.70
C GLU A 112 0.89 -9.25 -27.61
N THR A 113 0.34 -8.11 -27.18
CA THR A 113 -0.71 -7.38 -27.91
C THR A 113 -0.17 -6.20 -28.70
N GLY A 114 1.04 -5.74 -28.37
CA GLY A 114 1.73 -4.71 -29.12
C GLY A 114 2.06 -5.22 -30.51
N VAL A 115 1.74 -4.39 -31.51
CA VAL A 115 2.14 -4.66 -32.88
C VAL A 115 3.29 -3.74 -33.25
N SER A 116 4.36 -4.33 -33.77
CA SER A 116 5.52 -3.60 -34.25
C SER A 116 5.21 -3.05 -35.64
N ILE A 117 5.16 -1.72 -35.77
CA ILE A 117 4.92 -1.02 -37.04
C ILE A 117 5.91 -1.46 -38.12
N ASP A 118 7.14 -1.79 -37.75
CA ASP A 118 8.17 -2.24 -38.69
C ASP A 118 7.89 -3.69 -39.18
N ASP A 119 7.37 -4.55 -38.31
CA ASP A 119 6.95 -5.91 -38.69
C ASP A 119 5.68 -5.88 -39.54
N GLU A 120 4.71 -5.04 -39.16
CA GLU A 120 3.51 -4.79 -39.95
C GLU A 120 3.87 -4.21 -41.32
N MET A 121 4.79 -3.24 -41.38
CA MET A 121 5.25 -2.64 -42.62
C MET A 121 6.01 -3.63 -43.48
N SER A 122 6.86 -4.47 -42.90
CA SER A 122 7.57 -5.54 -43.63
C SER A 122 6.58 -6.57 -44.20
N ASN A 123 5.59 -6.98 -43.41
CA ASN A 123 4.53 -7.86 -43.86
C ASN A 123 3.66 -7.20 -44.95
N LEU A 124 3.37 -5.90 -44.82
CA LEU A 124 2.62 -5.13 -45.80
C LEU A 124 3.41 -5.01 -47.11
N LEU A 125 4.72 -4.74 -47.06
CA LEU A 125 5.60 -4.72 -48.23
C LEU A 125 5.68 -6.09 -48.91
N LEU A 126 5.75 -7.17 -48.13
CA LEU A 126 5.70 -8.54 -48.64
C LEU A 126 4.38 -8.80 -49.37
N LEU A 127 3.25 -8.41 -48.77
CA LEU A 127 1.92 -8.50 -49.40
C LEU A 127 1.83 -7.67 -50.68
N GLN A 128 2.34 -6.43 -50.70
CA GLN A 128 2.37 -5.58 -51.89
C GLN A 128 3.22 -6.17 -53.01
N ASN A 129 4.38 -6.75 -52.67
CA ASN A 129 5.26 -7.39 -53.64
C ASN A 129 4.61 -8.63 -54.25
N ALA A 130 4.06 -9.51 -53.39
CA ALA A 130 3.33 -10.70 -53.84
C ALA A 130 2.14 -10.34 -54.73
N TYR A 131 1.39 -9.29 -54.40
CA TYR A 131 0.27 -8.80 -55.22
C TYR A 131 0.75 -8.28 -56.58
N SER A 132 1.83 -7.51 -56.62
CA SER A 132 2.42 -7.01 -57.87
C SER A 132 2.96 -8.14 -58.75
N ALA A 133 3.56 -9.16 -58.14
CA ALA A 133 4.02 -10.36 -58.85
C ALA A 133 2.83 -11.14 -59.42
N ASN A 134 1.77 -11.34 -58.64
CA ASN A 134 0.53 -12.00 -59.10
C ASN A 134 -0.13 -11.22 -60.26
N ALA A 135 -0.15 -9.89 -60.19
CA ALA A 135 -0.67 -9.06 -61.28
C ALA A 135 0.14 -9.22 -62.58
N ARG A 136 1.47 -9.32 -62.50
CA ARG A 136 2.32 -9.62 -63.66
C ARG A 136 2.01 -10.99 -64.25
N VAL A 137 1.89 -12.02 -63.41
CA VAL A 137 1.52 -13.38 -63.86
C VAL A 137 0.18 -13.36 -64.59
N ILE A 138 -0.83 -12.67 -64.05
CA ILE A 138 -2.14 -12.51 -64.72
C ILE A 138 -1.98 -11.80 -66.07
N SER A 139 -1.20 -10.72 -66.13
CA SER A 139 -0.94 -10.00 -67.39
C SER A 139 -0.30 -10.90 -68.44
N THR A 140 0.70 -11.69 -68.06
CA THR A 140 1.37 -12.63 -68.97
C THR A 140 0.39 -13.71 -69.45
N ILE A 141 -0.49 -14.20 -68.57
CA ILE A 141 -1.53 -15.16 -68.95
C ILE A 141 -2.51 -14.51 -69.94
N SER A 142 -2.95 -13.27 -69.72
CA SER A 142 -3.80 -12.54 -70.65
C SER A 142 -3.15 -12.38 -72.03
N GLU A 143 -1.88 -11.99 -72.08
CA GLU A 143 -1.11 -11.88 -73.34
C GLU A 143 -1.04 -13.23 -74.08
N LEU A 144 -0.83 -14.34 -73.36
CA LEU A 144 -0.83 -15.68 -73.96
C LEU A 144 -2.21 -16.06 -74.51
N PHE A 145 -3.30 -15.71 -73.82
CA PHE A 145 -4.66 -15.91 -74.32
C PHE A 145 -4.94 -15.10 -75.59
N ASP A 146 -4.49 -13.85 -75.64
CA ASP A 146 -4.65 -12.99 -76.81
C ASP A 146 -3.89 -13.53 -78.02
N VAL A 147 -2.64 -13.99 -77.84
CA VAL A 147 -1.86 -14.66 -78.89
C VAL A 147 -2.59 -15.90 -79.40
N LEU A 148 -3.06 -16.79 -78.51
CA LEU A 148 -3.81 -17.98 -78.89
C LEU A 148 -5.08 -17.63 -79.70
N MET A 149 -5.83 -16.60 -79.30
CA MET A 149 -7.02 -16.15 -80.03
C MET A 149 -6.68 -15.54 -81.39
N SER A 150 -5.53 -14.88 -81.54
CA SER A 150 -5.08 -14.32 -82.82
C SER A 150 -4.61 -15.37 -83.84
N ILE A 151 -4.05 -16.49 -83.38
CA ILE A 151 -3.63 -17.62 -84.24
C ILE A 151 -4.84 -18.48 -84.66
N GLY A 152 -5.88 -18.52 -83.81
CA GLY A 152 -7.10 -19.28 -84.07
C GLY A 152 -8.12 -18.63 -85.00
N ARG A 153 -7.79 -17.50 -85.64
CA ARG A 153 -8.59 -16.82 -86.67
C ARG A 153 -7.91 -16.91 -88.02
#